data_AF-A0A7I8WAT0-F1
#
_entry.id   AF-A0A7I8WAT0-F1
#
_cell.length_a   1.000
_cell.length_b   1.000
_cell.length_c   1.000
_cell.angle_alpha   90.00
_cell.angle_beta   90.00
_cell.angle_gamma   90.00
#
_symmetry.space_group_name_H-M   'P 1'
#
loop_
_entity.id
_entity.type
_entity.pdbx_description
1 polymer ?
#
loop_
_entity_poly.entity_id
_entity_poly.type
_entity_poly.pdbx_seq_one_letter_code
_entity_poly.pdbx_strand_id
1 'polypeptide(L)'
;MAAKYFSAADIEEFRDCFYFYAKEKVISDTKLLSTVMRSLGFSPTITEIDQYFKKNEKDNRIDFATFLEVLHQHMEKEKCQQDLLNAFKAFDKNQTGTISYNDFYHLLTATGERLSGSDVDKIFKEAGVSKGQPIKYKEFMKVVLTPLPDY
;
A
#
# COMPACT_ATOMS: atom_id res chain seq x y z
N MET A 1 5.38 -19.54 -3.31
CA MET A 1 4.11 -19.55 -4.06
C MET A 1 3.04 -18.92 -3.20
N ALA A 2 2.77 -17.65 -3.46
CA ALA A 2 1.77 -16.84 -2.78
C ALA A 2 0.34 -17.35 -2.98
N ALA A 3 0.10 -18.22 -3.96
CA ALA A 3 -1.17 -18.91 -4.17
C ALA A 3 -1.76 -19.55 -2.88
N LYS A 4 -0.91 -19.99 -1.94
CA LYS A 4 -1.37 -20.55 -0.66
C LYS A 4 -2.08 -19.56 0.27
N TYR A 5 -1.95 -18.25 0.02
CA TYR A 5 -2.54 -17.19 0.83
C TYR A 5 -3.91 -16.73 0.32
N PHE A 6 -4.37 -17.29 -0.80
CA PHE A 6 -5.62 -16.92 -1.46
C PHE A 6 -6.58 -18.11 -1.50
N SER A 7 -7.88 -17.86 -1.47
CA SER A 7 -8.85 -18.91 -1.71
C SER A 7 -8.85 -19.33 -3.18
N ALA A 8 -9.37 -20.52 -3.48
CA ALA A 8 -9.48 -20.97 -4.87
C ALA A 8 -10.35 -20.03 -5.72
N ALA A 9 -11.39 -19.44 -5.11
CA ALA A 9 -12.25 -18.46 -5.76
C ALA A 9 -11.49 -17.17 -6.08
N ASP A 10 -10.71 -16.64 -5.14
CA ASP A 10 -9.91 -15.43 -5.36
C ASP A 10 -8.88 -15.66 -6.48
N ILE A 11 -8.21 -16.81 -6.48
CA ILE A 11 -7.22 -17.16 -7.51
C ILE A 11 -7.89 -17.22 -8.89
N GLU A 12 -9.10 -17.76 -8.98
CA GLU A 12 -9.86 -17.82 -10.23
C GLU A 12 -10.21 -16.41 -10.74
N GLU A 13 -10.70 -15.54 -9.85
CA GLU A 13 -10.99 -14.14 -10.18
C GLU A 13 -9.73 -13.38 -10.63
N PHE A 14 -8.63 -13.52 -9.89
CA PHE A 14 -7.35 -12.90 -10.24
C PHE A 14 -6.83 -13.40 -11.58
N ARG A 15 -6.99 -14.69 -11.85
CA ARG A 15 -6.56 -15.31 -13.11
C ARG A 15 -7.37 -14.76 -14.28
N ASP A 16 -8.68 -14.70 -14.14
CA ASP A 16 -9.57 -14.25 -15.21
C ASP A 16 -9.34 -12.77 -15.50
N CYS A 17 -9.20 -11.92 -14.47
CA CYS A 17 -8.85 -10.52 -14.64
C CYS A 17 -7.45 -10.36 -15.26
N PHE A 18 -6.45 -11.12 -14.78
CA PHE A 18 -5.09 -11.06 -15.32
C PHE A 18 -5.09 -11.38 -16.82
N TYR A 19 -5.69 -12.49 -17.25
CA TYR A 19 -5.69 -12.87 -18.67
C TYR A 19 -6.62 -12.02 -19.54
N PHE A 20 -7.61 -11.34 -18.96
CA PHE A 20 -8.42 -10.37 -19.68
C PHE A 20 -7.57 -9.19 -20.18
N TYR A 21 -6.66 -8.67 -19.35
CA TYR A 21 -5.78 -7.56 -19.71
C TYR A 21 -4.44 -7.99 -20.33
N ALA A 22 -3.77 -8.98 -19.73
CA ALA A 22 -2.47 -9.48 -20.14
C ALA A 22 -2.60 -10.51 -21.27
N LYS A 23 -2.89 -10.04 -22.49
CA LYS A 23 -3.06 -10.88 -23.69
C LYS A 23 -1.87 -11.78 -23.99
N GLU A 24 -0.65 -11.30 -23.71
CA GLU A 24 0.60 -12.08 -23.88
C GLU A 24 0.91 -12.99 -22.69
N LYS A 25 -0.05 -13.17 -21.76
CA LYS A 25 0.10 -13.96 -20.52
C LYS A 25 1.17 -13.44 -19.56
N VAL A 26 1.62 -12.20 -19.77
CA VAL A 26 2.59 -11.50 -18.93
C VAL A 26 2.21 -10.03 -18.81
N ILE A 27 2.56 -9.43 -17.68
CA ILE A 27 2.54 -7.98 -17.50
C ILE A 27 3.92 -7.45 -17.92
N SER A 28 3.95 -6.59 -18.93
CA SER A 28 5.16 -6.05 -19.57
C SER A 28 5.57 -4.67 -19.08
N ASP A 29 4.69 -3.97 -18.36
CA ASP A 29 4.91 -2.60 -17.94
C ASP A 29 4.08 -2.23 -16.70
N THR A 30 4.47 -1.12 -16.07
CA THR A 30 3.87 -0.60 -14.83
C THR A 30 2.43 -0.13 -15.02
N LYS A 31 2.04 0.37 -16.20
CA LYS A 31 0.66 0.82 -16.46
C LYS A 31 -0.29 -0.36 -16.53
N LEU A 32 0.13 -1.44 -17.19
CA LEU A 32 -0.62 -2.69 -17.20
C LEU A 32 -0.74 -3.27 -15.79
N LEU A 33 0.34 -3.28 -15.00
CA LEU A 33 0.30 -3.72 -13.60
C LEU A 33 -0.74 -2.93 -12.79
N SER A 34 -0.69 -1.59 -12.88
CA SER A 34 -1.63 -0.68 -12.22
C SER A 34 -3.08 -0.95 -12.64
N THR A 35 -3.32 -1.14 -13.94
CA THR A 35 -4.64 -1.42 -14.48
C THR A 35 -5.21 -2.71 -13.91
N VAL A 36 -4.44 -3.82 -13.94
CA VAL A 36 -4.91 -5.12 -13.44
C VAL A 36 -5.20 -5.06 -11.94
N MET A 37 -4.31 -4.46 -11.14
CA MET A 37 -4.52 -4.33 -9.70
C MET A 37 -5.76 -3.48 -9.36
N ARG A 38 -5.95 -2.35 -10.05
CA ARG A 38 -7.13 -1.49 -9.85
C ARG A 38 -8.42 -2.17 -10.29
N SER A 39 -8.39 -2.96 -11.37
CA SER A 39 -9.56 -3.74 -11.82
C SER A 39 -9.98 -4.84 -10.84
N LEU A 40 -9.05 -5.33 -10.02
CA LEU A 40 -9.31 -6.25 -8.92
C LEU A 40 -9.72 -5.54 -7.61
N GLY A 41 -9.90 -4.21 -7.65
CA GLY A 41 -10.32 -3.41 -6.50
C GLY A 41 -9.20 -2.95 -5.56
N PHE A 42 -7.94 -3.27 -5.87
CA PHE A 42 -6.80 -2.77 -5.10
C PHE A 42 -6.48 -1.31 -5.45
N SER A 43 -5.86 -0.59 -4.53
CA SER A 43 -5.49 0.83 -4.71
C SER A 43 -3.99 1.08 -4.53
N PRO A 44 -3.12 0.48 -5.36
CA PRO A 44 -1.68 0.69 -5.25
C PRO A 44 -1.29 2.11 -5.69
N THR A 45 -0.30 2.68 -5.01
CA THR A 45 0.34 3.94 -5.39
C THR A 45 1.29 3.77 -6.57
N ILE A 46 1.60 4.85 -7.29
CA ILE A 46 2.55 4.84 -8.42
C ILE A 46 3.91 4.29 -7.97
N THR A 47 4.39 4.76 -6.82
CA THR A 47 5.65 4.29 -6.22
C THR A 47 5.61 2.80 -5.90
N GLU A 48 4.50 2.29 -5.36
CA GLU A 48 4.33 0.87 -5.10
C GLU A 48 4.30 0.04 -6.38
N ILE A 49 3.61 0.51 -7.42
CA ILE A 49 3.60 -0.14 -8.73
C ILE A 49 5.02 -0.24 -9.29
N ASP A 50 5.78 0.84 -9.27
CA ASP A 50 7.18 0.84 -9.74
C ASP A 50 8.05 -0.12 -8.92
N GLN A 51 7.87 -0.14 -7.60
CA GLN A 51 8.60 -1.03 -6.70
C GLN A 51 8.22 -2.50 -6.95
N TYR A 52 6.93 -2.81 -7.05
CA TYR A 52 6.44 -4.17 -7.31
C TYR A 52 6.93 -4.66 -8.66
N PHE A 53 6.88 -3.81 -9.69
CA PHE A 53 7.36 -4.15 -11.01
C PHE A 53 8.86 -4.46 -10.99
N LYS A 54 9.69 -3.52 -10.55
CA LYS A 54 11.16 -3.69 -10.49
C LYS A 54 11.63 -4.85 -9.63
N LYS A 55 10.93 -5.14 -8.53
CA LYS A 55 11.34 -6.19 -7.60
C LYS A 55 11.00 -7.59 -8.11
N ASN A 56 9.91 -7.72 -8.85
CA ASN A 56 9.36 -9.03 -9.22
C ASN A 56 9.52 -9.35 -10.70
N GLU A 57 9.88 -8.39 -11.56
CA GLU A 57 10.12 -8.64 -12.98
C GLU A 57 11.28 -9.62 -13.22
N LYS A 58 11.09 -10.48 -14.22
CA LYS A 58 12.18 -11.24 -14.84
C LYS A 58 12.11 -10.96 -16.34
N ASP A 59 13.19 -10.39 -16.89
CA ASP A 59 13.25 -9.98 -18.30
C ASP A 59 12.10 -9.02 -18.68
N ASN A 60 11.87 -8.01 -17.81
CA ASN A 60 10.79 -7.03 -17.94
C ASN A 60 9.37 -7.63 -18.02
N ARG A 61 9.18 -8.82 -17.44
CA ARG A 61 7.90 -9.54 -17.48
C ARG A 61 7.53 -10.08 -16.11
N ILE A 62 6.25 -9.95 -15.78
CA ILE A 62 5.63 -10.56 -14.60
C ILE A 62 4.58 -11.57 -15.10
N ASP A 63 4.82 -12.85 -14.84
CA ASP A 63 3.85 -13.91 -15.11
C ASP A 63 2.77 -13.96 -14.00
N PHE A 64 1.73 -14.77 -14.22
CA PHE A 64 0.62 -14.86 -13.26
C PHE A 64 1.06 -15.35 -11.86
N ALA A 65 2.00 -16.29 -11.80
CA ALA A 65 2.50 -16.80 -10.52
C ALA A 65 3.21 -15.70 -9.71
N THR A 66 3.99 -14.87 -10.41
CA THR A 66 4.70 -13.73 -9.86
C THR A 66 3.73 -12.59 -9.52
N PHE A 67 2.69 -12.40 -10.32
CA PHE A 67 1.62 -11.46 -10.02
C PHE A 67 0.89 -11.78 -8.71
N LEU A 68 0.66 -13.06 -8.40
CA LEU A 68 0.12 -13.46 -7.09
C LEU A 68 1.05 -13.07 -5.93
N GLU A 69 2.38 -13.12 -6.12
CA GLU A 69 3.33 -12.64 -5.11
C GLU A 69 3.24 -11.11 -4.95
N VAL A 70 3.02 -10.36 -6.05
CA VAL A 70 2.79 -8.91 -6.01
C VAL A 70 1.50 -8.57 -5.25
N LEU A 71 0.39 -9.25 -5.55
CA LEU A 71 -0.88 -9.04 -4.84
C LEU A 71 -0.75 -9.34 -3.36
N HIS A 72 -0.06 -10.42 -3.00
CA HIS A 72 0.16 -10.77 -1.60
C HIS A 72 0.97 -9.70 -0.87
N GLN A 73 2.07 -9.23 -1.47
CA GLN A 73 2.89 -8.15 -0.92
C GLN A 73 2.08 -6.86 -0.71
N HIS A 74 1.19 -6.51 -1.66
CA HIS A 74 0.34 -5.34 -1.52
C HIS A 74 -0.69 -5.49 -0.39
N MET A 75 -1.35 -6.65 -0.30
CA MET A 75 -2.31 -6.93 0.77
C MET A 75 -1.66 -6.92 2.16
N GLU A 76 -0.42 -7.39 2.30
CA GLU A 76 0.32 -7.28 3.56
C GLU A 76 0.58 -5.82 3.94
N LYS A 77 0.91 -4.97 2.97
CA LYS A 77 1.05 -3.52 3.20
C LYS A 77 -0.28 -2.87 3.58
N GLU A 78 -1.37 -3.15 2.86
CA GLU A 78 -2.70 -2.61 3.18
C GLU A 78 -3.17 -3.05 4.57
N LYS A 79 -2.92 -4.31 4.94
CA LYS A 79 -3.23 -4.83 6.28
C LYS A 79 -2.42 -4.10 7.35
N CYS A 80 -1.12 -3.88 7.13
CA CYS A 80 -0.29 -3.10 8.03
C CYS A 80 -0.82 -1.66 8.21
N GLN A 81 -1.32 -1.04 7.14
CA GLN A 81 -1.93 0.29 7.19
C GLN A 81 -3.26 0.28 7.98
N GLN A 82 -4.09 -0.74 7.83
CA GLN A 82 -5.31 -0.89 8.65
C GLN A 82 -5.00 -1.13 10.12
N ASP A 83 -4.00 -1.95 10.43
CA ASP A 83 -3.53 -2.18 11.80
C ASP A 83 -3.01 -0.89 12.42
N LEU A 84 -2.29 -0.07 11.65
CA LEU A 84 -1.85 1.25 12.07
C LEU A 84 -3.04 2.20 12.35
N LEU A 85 -4.08 2.20 11.51
CA LEU A 85 -5.31 2.97 11.76
C LEU A 85 -6.02 2.52 13.04
N ASN A 86 -6.10 1.20 13.27
CA ASN A 86 -6.71 0.65 14.47
C ASN A 86 -5.90 1.00 15.72
N ALA A 87 -4.56 1.00 15.61
CA ALA A 87 -3.69 1.48 16.66
C ALA A 87 -3.91 2.98 16.95
N PHE A 88 -4.04 3.83 15.93
CA PHE A 88 -4.40 5.25 16.13
C PHE A 88 -5.74 5.42 16.87
N LYS A 89 -6.76 4.66 16.50
CA LYS A 89 -8.06 4.66 17.21
C LYS A 89 -7.93 4.22 18.67
N ALA A 90 -7.04 3.27 18.96
CA ALA A 90 -6.81 2.81 20.34
C ALA A 90 -6.11 3.87 21.21
N PHE A 91 -5.26 4.71 20.62
CA PHE A 91 -4.61 5.82 21.32
C PHE A 91 -5.52 7.05 21.52
N ASP A 92 -6.42 7.33 20.57
CA ASP A 92 -7.39 8.42 20.64
C ASP A 92 -8.62 8.06 21.52
N LYS A 93 -8.39 7.86 22.83
CA LYS A 93 -9.43 7.47 23.81
C LYS A 93 -10.64 8.40 23.83
N ASN A 94 -10.43 9.67 23.51
CA ASN A 94 -11.45 10.71 23.51
C ASN A 94 -12.13 10.86 22.14
N GLN A 95 -11.78 10.03 21.14
CA GLN A 95 -12.29 10.08 19.76
C GLN A 95 -12.23 11.47 19.13
N THR A 96 -11.19 12.24 19.48
CA THR A 96 -10.98 13.60 18.98
C THR A 96 -10.66 13.62 17.48
N GLY A 97 -10.30 12.46 16.91
CA GLY A 97 -9.78 12.34 15.56
C GLY A 97 -8.34 12.87 15.43
N THR A 98 -7.68 13.13 16.57
CA THR A 98 -6.33 13.71 16.62
C THR A 98 -5.40 12.97 17.56
N ILE A 99 -4.10 13.04 17.29
CA ILE A 99 -3.04 12.43 18.11
C ILE A 99 -1.82 13.34 18.16
N SER A 100 -1.04 13.27 19.24
CA SER A 100 0.15 14.10 19.37
C SER A 100 1.24 13.69 18.37
N TYR A 101 2.11 14.64 18.00
CA TYR A 101 3.26 14.38 17.14
C TYR A 101 4.13 13.23 17.67
N ASN A 102 4.40 13.21 18.98
CA ASN A 102 5.26 12.20 19.59
C ASN A 102 4.61 10.81 19.55
N ASP A 103 3.31 10.71 19.86
CA ASP A 103 2.61 9.43 19.83
C ASP A 103 2.50 8.89 18.39
N PHE A 104 2.27 9.79 17.41
CA PHE A 104 2.24 9.41 16.00
C PHE A 104 3.61 8.93 15.51
N TYR A 105 4.68 9.64 15.88
CA TYR A 105 6.05 9.25 15.58
C TYR A 105 6.41 7.90 16.20
N HIS A 106 6.01 7.66 17.46
CA HIS A 106 6.20 6.39 18.13
C HIS A 106 5.43 5.25 17.46
N LEU A 107 4.19 5.49 17.03
CA LEU A 107 3.39 4.50 16.29
C LEU A 107 4.04 4.09 14.97
N LEU A 108 4.42 5.06 14.13
CA LEU A 108 5.06 4.77 12.84
C LEU A 108 6.41 4.05 12.96
N THR A 109 7.12 4.25 14.08
CA THR A 109 8.41 3.60 14.34
C THR A 109 8.28 2.28 15.09
N ALA A 110 7.14 2.02 15.74
CA ALA A 110 6.90 0.81 16.53
C ALA A 110 6.11 -0.29 15.80
N THR A 111 5.30 0.03 14.79
CA THR A 111 4.49 -0.96 14.04
C THR A 111 4.99 -1.18 12.61
N GLY A 112 5.23 -2.45 12.23
CA GLY A 112 5.46 -2.86 10.83
C GLY A 112 6.89 -2.73 10.29
N GLU A 113 7.02 -2.54 8.96
CA GLU A 113 8.27 -2.12 8.32
C GLU A 113 8.66 -0.77 8.90
N ARG A 114 9.69 -0.76 9.76
CA ARG A 114 10.13 0.43 10.49
C ARG A 114 10.42 1.56 9.52
N LEU A 115 9.50 2.52 9.43
CA LEU A 115 9.81 3.79 8.79
C LEU A 115 10.97 4.40 9.60
N SER A 116 12.06 4.71 8.92
CA SER A 116 13.17 5.39 9.56
C SER A 116 12.69 6.77 10.05
N GLY A 117 13.22 7.28 11.15
CA GLY A 117 12.84 8.60 11.66
C GLY A 117 12.93 9.71 10.60
N SER A 118 13.90 9.56 9.68
CA SER A 118 14.07 10.41 8.50
C SER A 118 12.93 10.36 7.49
N ASP A 119 12.30 9.20 7.28
CA ASP A 119 11.16 9.07 6.37
C ASP A 119 9.90 9.64 7.02
N VAL A 120 9.72 9.42 8.33
CA VAL A 120 8.62 10.03 9.10
C VAL A 120 8.69 11.56 9.04
N ASP A 121 9.88 12.14 9.24
CA ASP A 121 10.07 13.59 9.15
C ASP A 121 9.79 14.15 7.75
N LYS A 122 10.15 13.42 6.68
CA LYS A 122 9.81 13.81 5.30
C LYS A 122 8.29 13.82 5.08
N ILE A 123 7.61 12.75 5.48
CA ILE A 123 6.15 12.64 5.33
C ILE A 123 5.44 13.73 6.13
N PHE A 124 5.89 14.02 7.36
CA PHE A 124 5.35 15.13 8.14
C PHE A 124 5.56 16.49 7.48
N LYS A 125 6.73 16.71 6.87
CA LYS A 125 7.00 17.95 6.14
C LYS A 125 6.10 18.09 4.91
N GLU A 126 5.92 17.02 4.14
CA GLU A 126 5.03 17.00 2.97
C GLU A 126 3.56 17.19 3.36
N ALA A 127 3.13 16.62 4.49
CA ALA A 127 1.78 16.79 5.02
C ALA A 127 1.56 18.13 5.75
N GLY A 128 2.56 19.01 5.83
CA GLY A 128 2.47 20.30 6.53
C GLY A 128 2.30 20.19 8.04
N VAL A 129 2.68 19.05 8.63
CA VAL A 129 2.54 18.77 10.07
C VAL A 129 3.70 19.44 10.84
N SER A 130 3.36 20.30 11.79
CA SER A 130 4.34 20.97 12.65
C SER A 130 4.46 20.30 14.02
N LYS A 131 5.69 20.22 14.56
CA LYS A 131 5.94 19.74 15.93
C LYS A 131 5.15 20.59 16.93
N GLY A 132 4.27 19.94 17.69
CA GLY A 132 3.43 20.59 18.72
C GLY A 132 1.98 20.83 18.30
N GLN A 133 1.59 20.56 17.05
CA GLN A 133 0.18 20.56 16.66
C GLN A 133 -0.41 19.14 16.70
N PRO A 134 -1.67 18.99 17.15
CA PRO A 134 -2.38 17.72 17.09
C PRO A 134 -2.61 17.31 15.62
N ILE A 135 -2.23 16.08 15.29
CA ILE A 135 -2.29 15.52 13.93
C ILE A 135 -3.64 14.86 13.73
N LYS A 136 -4.37 15.28 12.69
CA LYS A 136 -5.57 14.57 12.23
C LYS A 136 -5.17 13.31 11.47
N TYR A 137 -5.01 12.19 12.18
CA TYR A 137 -4.47 10.96 11.61
C TYR A 137 -5.25 10.46 10.40
N LYS A 138 -6.58 10.66 10.33
CA LYS A 138 -7.38 10.30 9.15
C LYS A 138 -7.00 11.09 7.89
N GLU A 139 -6.77 12.40 8.03
CA GLU A 139 -6.37 13.27 6.91
C GLU A 139 -4.93 12.98 6.51
N PHE A 140 -4.06 12.75 7.48
CA PHE A 140 -2.68 12.33 7.23
C PHE A 140 -2.64 10.98 6.49
N MET A 141 -3.45 10.01 6.92
CA MET A 141 -3.57 8.74 6.23
C MET A 141 -4.10 8.90 4.82
N LYS A 142 -5.04 9.82 4.55
CA LYS A 142 -5.39 10.12 3.15
C LYS A 142 -4.17 10.61 2.38
N VAL A 143 -3.39 11.55 2.89
CA VAL A 143 -2.18 12.03 2.16
C VAL A 143 -1.19 10.90 1.89
N VAL A 144 -0.99 10.00 2.85
CA VAL A 144 -0.06 8.86 2.72
C VAL A 144 -0.61 7.73 1.85
N LEU A 145 -1.93 7.54 1.82
CA LEU A 145 -2.61 6.43 1.15
C LEU A 145 -3.22 6.80 -0.19
N THR A 146 -3.37 8.09 -0.51
CA THR A 146 -3.97 8.52 -1.78
C THR A 146 -2.89 8.45 -2.86
N PRO A 147 -3.07 7.66 -3.93
CA PRO A 147 -2.19 7.76 -5.09
C PRO A 147 -2.27 9.20 -5.64
N LEU A 148 -1.12 9.81 -5.91
CA LEU A 148 -1.08 11.09 -6.61
C LEU A 148 -1.90 10.96 -7.92
N PRO A 149 -2.76 11.94 -8.26
CA PRO A 149 -3.49 11.89 -9.51
C PRO A 149 -2.51 11.81 -10.67
N ASP A 150 -2.67 10.79 -11.50
CA ASP A 150 -1.96 10.61 -12.76
C ASP A 150 -2.33 11.81 -13.68
N TYR A 151 -1.50 12.86 -13.71
CA TYR A 151 -1.62 13.97 -14.67
C TYR A 151 -0.47 13.93 -15.67
#